data_AF-A0A258CXR3-F1
#
_entry.id   AF-A0A258CXR3-F1
#
_cell.length_a   1.000
_cell.length_b   1.000
_cell.length_c   1.000
_cell.angle_alpha   90.00
_cell.angle_beta   90.00
_cell.angle_gamma   90.00
#
_symmetry.space_group_name_H-M   'P 1'
#
loop_
_entity.id
_entity.type
_entity.pdbx_description
1 polymer ?
#
loop_
_entity_poly.entity_id
_entity_poly.type
_entity_poly.pdbx_seq_one_letter_code
_entity_poly.pdbx_strand_id
1 'polypeptide(L)'
;MTTINDGASRAEDEARPTAGDLARYARAFRLSTEHARMFPMWQAALAHALLLEHDGDAVHADQGNLNGRQLAEGARSMARTFALLIAEAPARNEQELEQKIEIYETMNFLPGEMERSRTAYMVEIAMHADASALGIKLRKEPVATGSGGVQ
;
A
#
# COMPACT_ATOMS: atom_id res chain seq x y z
N MET A 1 -41.05 18.38 -47.32
CA MET A 1 -41.72 18.50 -46.02
C MET A 1 -40.74 17.95 -44.99
N THR A 2 -40.28 18.84 -44.13
CA THR A 2 -39.10 18.74 -43.25
C THR A 2 -39.32 17.71 -42.15
N THR A 3 -38.43 16.72 -42.03
CA THR A 3 -38.29 15.92 -40.80
C THR A 3 -37.37 16.67 -39.85
N ILE A 4 -38.01 17.28 -38.85
CA ILE A 4 -37.40 17.88 -37.68
C ILE A 4 -36.81 16.73 -36.84
N ASN A 5 -35.50 16.74 -36.63
CA ASN A 5 -34.86 16.22 -35.42
C ASN A 5 -33.52 16.95 -35.17
N ASP A 6 -33.57 18.29 -35.26
CA ASP A 6 -32.55 19.20 -34.74
C ASP A 6 -32.72 19.37 -33.21
N GLY A 7 -32.56 18.26 -32.48
CA GLY A 7 -32.81 18.22 -31.03
C GLY A 7 -31.75 17.53 -30.17
N ALA A 8 -30.85 16.74 -30.76
CA ALA A 8 -29.69 16.21 -30.04
C ALA A 8 -28.52 17.17 -30.23
N SER A 9 -28.72 18.42 -29.77
CA SER A 9 -27.66 19.39 -29.60
C SER A 9 -26.54 18.70 -28.84
N ARG A 10 -25.41 18.55 -29.52
CA ARG A 10 -24.08 18.33 -28.96
C ARG A 10 -23.72 19.56 -28.13
N ALA A 11 -24.48 19.82 -27.07
CA ALA A 11 -23.91 20.50 -25.92
C ALA A 11 -22.74 19.62 -25.54
N GLU A 12 -21.53 20.15 -25.73
CA GLU A 12 -20.32 19.62 -25.15
C GLU A 12 -20.66 19.36 -23.69
N ASP A 13 -20.87 18.10 -23.35
CA ASP A 13 -21.21 17.69 -22.00
C ASP A 13 -19.94 17.96 -21.19
N GLU A 14 -19.84 19.18 -20.64
CA GLU A 14 -18.71 19.67 -19.84
C GLU A 14 -18.46 18.76 -18.62
N ALA A 15 -19.38 17.83 -18.30
CA ALA A 15 -19.18 16.79 -17.30
C ALA A 15 -18.32 15.61 -17.78
N ARG A 16 -17.98 15.52 -19.07
CA ARG A 16 -17.08 14.47 -19.58
C ARG A 16 -15.63 14.75 -19.19
N PRO A 17 -14.85 13.71 -18.85
CA PRO A 17 -13.44 13.87 -18.55
C PRO A 17 -12.68 14.54 -19.69
N THR A 18 -11.82 15.50 -19.36
CA THR A 18 -10.91 16.10 -20.33
C THR A 18 -9.87 15.09 -20.79
N ALA A 19 -9.17 15.37 -21.90
CA ALA A 19 -8.02 14.57 -22.30
C ALA A 19 -6.94 14.49 -21.20
N GLY A 20 -6.79 15.56 -20.40
CA GLY A 20 -5.88 15.59 -19.25
C GLY A 20 -6.31 14.65 -18.13
N ASP A 21 -7.61 14.54 -17.87
CA ASP A 21 -8.18 13.62 -16.88
C ASP A 21 -8.02 12.17 -17.33
N LEU A 22 -8.36 11.87 -18.59
CA LEU A 22 -8.17 10.54 -19.16
C LEU A 22 -6.70 10.11 -19.10
N ALA A 23 -5.75 11.02 -19.38
CA ALA A 23 -4.33 10.73 -19.25
C ALA A 23 -3.92 10.47 -17.79
N ARG A 24 -4.52 11.18 -16.83
CA ARG A 24 -4.31 10.97 -15.39
C ARG A 24 -4.83 9.60 -14.95
N TYR A 25 -6.04 9.24 -15.36
CA TYR A 25 -6.64 7.93 -15.05
C TYR A 25 -5.87 6.78 -15.67
N ALA A 26 -5.40 6.93 -16.92
CA ALA A 26 -4.55 5.92 -17.55
C ALA A 26 -3.22 5.70 -16.79
N ARG A 27 -2.61 6.76 -16.24
CA ARG A 27 -1.43 6.62 -15.37
C ARG A 27 -1.78 5.93 -14.06
N ALA A 28 -2.88 6.33 -13.42
CA ALA A 28 -3.33 5.73 -12.16
C ALA A 28 -3.65 4.23 -12.32
N PHE A 29 -4.36 3.84 -13.37
CA PHE A 29 -4.68 2.44 -13.68
C PHE A 29 -3.44 1.58 -13.93
N ARG A 30 -2.43 2.12 -14.64
CA ARG A 30 -1.16 1.40 -14.81
C ARG A 30 -0.48 1.19 -13.46
N LEU A 31 -0.37 2.24 -12.65
CA LEU A 31 0.24 2.13 -11.33
C LEU A 31 -0.51 1.12 -10.45
N SER A 32 -1.84 1.16 -10.41
CA SER A 32 -2.65 0.23 -9.58
C SER A 32 -2.56 -1.24 -10.00
N THR A 33 -1.88 -1.56 -11.10
CA THR A 33 -1.68 -2.94 -11.57
C THR A 33 -0.21 -3.39 -11.51
N GLU A 34 0.71 -2.53 -11.05
CA GLU A 34 2.16 -2.76 -10.98
C GLU A 34 2.62 -3.25 -9.58
N HIS A 35 2.06 -4.37 -9.08
CA HIS A 35 2.51 -5.00 -7.81
C HIS A 35 4.03 -5.20 -7.74
N ALA A 36 4.62 -5.73 -8.81
CA ALA A 36 6.05 -5.99 -8.92
C ALA A 36 6.93 -4.74 -8.73
N ARG A 37 6.39 -3.53 -8.97
CA ARG A 37 7.10 -2.28 -8.74
C ARG A 37 6.85 -1.71 -7.35
N MET A 38 5.61 -1.82 -6.85
CA MET A 38 5.23 -1.26 -5.55
C MET A 38 5.87 -2.01 -4.39
N PHE A 39 6.02 -3.33 -4.49
CA PHE A 39 6.56 -4.14 -3.41
C PHE A 39 8.01 -3.78 -3.05
N PRO A 40 8.95 -3.63 -4.00
CA PRO A 40 10.29 -3.09 -3.70
C PRO A 40 10.28 -1.66 -3.12
N MET A 41 9.33 -0.82 -3.53
CA MET A 41 9.20 0.55 -2.98
C MET A 41 8.72 0.52 -1.52
N TRP A 42 7.82 -0.41 -1.18
CA TRP A 42 7.43 -0.69 0.20
C TRP A 42 8.63 -1.14 1.04
N GLN A 43 9.40 -2.13 0.57
CA GLN A 43 10.59 -2.64 1.26
C GLN A 43 11.62 -1.52 1.49
N ALA A 44 11.90 -0.70 0.47
CA ALA A 44 12.84 0.41 0.58
C ALA A 44 12.37 1.46 1.61
N ALA A 45 11.10 1.85 1.57
CA ALA A 45 10.55 2.83 2.51
C ALA A 45 10.62 2.32 3.96
N LEU A 46 10.29 1.04 4.19
CA LEU A 46 10.39 0.44 5.52
C LEU A 46 11.84 0.35 6.00
N ALA A 47 12.77 -0.10 5.15
CA ALA A 47 14.18 -0.15 5.49
C ALA A 47 14.74 1.24 5.85
N HIS A 48 14.38 2.28 5.09
CA HIS A 48 14.76 3.64 5.41
C HIS A 48 14.18 4.12 6.75
N ALA A 49 12.94 3.75 7.07
CA ALA A 49 12.35 4.10 8.37
C ALA A 49 13.16 3.51 9.53
N LEU A 50 13.58 2.25 9.43
CA LEU A 50 14.38 1.59 10.45
C LEU A 50 15.77 2.23 10.60
N LEU A 51 16.42 2.59 9.48
CA LEU A 51 17.71 3.27 9.49
C LEU A 51 17.63 4.67 10.09
N LEU A 52 16.59 5.44 9.75
CA LEU A 52 16.37 6.79 10.28
C LEU A 52 15.99 6.77 11.76
N GLU A 53 15.27 5.76 12.22
CA GLU A 53 14.98 5.60 13.64
C GLU A 53 16.23 5.27 14.45
N HIS A 54 17.15 4.48 13.90
CA HIS A 54 18.43 4.16 14.53
C HIS A 54 19.26 5.43 14.80
N ASP A 55 19.28 6.38 13.86
CA ASP A 55 19.93 7.69 14.01
C ASP A 55 18.92 8.81 14.32
N GLY A 56 17.99 8.52 15.24
CA GLY A 56 16.78 9.32 15.43
C GLY A 56 16.98 10.78 15.84
N ASP A 57 18.13 11.11 16.45
CA ASP A 57 18.46 12.46 16.91
C ASP A 57 19.22 13.29 15.86
N ALA A 58 19.73 12.69 14.78
CA ALA A 58 20.40 13.42 13.71
C ALA A 58 19.43 14.39 13.04
N VAL A 59 19.87 15.65 12.88
CA VAL A 59 19.07 16.72 12.27
C VAL A 59 19.48 16.89 10.81
N HIS A 60 18.50 16.87 9.91
CA HIS A 60 18.70 17.03 8.48
C HIS A 60 18.33 18.45 8.06
N ALA A 61 19.32 19.34 8.01
CA ALA A 61 19.11 20.77 7.73
C ALA A 61 18.40 21.02 6.38
N ASP A 62 18.77 20.28 5.35
CA ASP A 62 18.18 20.38 4.00
C ASP A 62 16.73 19.86 3.92
N GLN A 63 16.24 19.21 4.98
CA GLN A 63 14.90 18.63 5.07
C GLN A 63 14.02 19.41 6.07
N GLY A 64 14.21 20.72 6.16
CA GLY A 64 13.43 21.58 7.06
C GLY A 64 13.77 21.39 8.54
N ASN A 65 15.02 20.99 8.85
CA ASN A 65 15.50 20.69 10.20
C ASN A 65 14.74 19.57 10.93
N LEU A 66 14.16 18.64 10.17
CA LEU A 66 13.56 17.43 10.75
C LEU A 66 14.66 16.52 11.30
N ASN A 67 14.38 15.86 12.43
CA ASN A 67 15.27 14.83 12.97
C ASN A 67 14.98 13.44 12.39
N GLY A 68 15.89 12.50 12.61
CA GLY A 68 15.78 11.12 12.15
C GLY A 68 14.45 10.46 12.54
N ARG A 69 13.94 10.67 13.77
CA ARG A 69 12.64 10.11 14.18
C ARG A 69 11.46 10.66 13.38
N GLN A 70 11.47 11.96 13.07
CA GLN A 70 10.42 12.59 12.26
C GLN A 70 10.48 12.10 10.81
N LEU A 71 11.66 11.99 10.22
CA LEU A 71 11.83 11.43 8.88
C LEU A 71 11.49 9.94 8.83
N ALA A 72 11.80 9.18 9.88
CA ALA A 72 11.41 7.78 10.01
C ALA A 72 9.89 7.62 9.97
N GLU A 73 9.13 8.49 10.65
CA GLU A 73 7.66 8.45 10.56
C GLU A 73 7.14 8.82 9.17
N GLY A 74 7.81 9.73 8.46
CA GLY A 74 7.53 9.99 7.04
C GLY A 74 7.76 8.76 6.17
N ALA A 75 8.87 8.05 6.37
CA ALA A 75 9.20 6.82 5.67
C ALA A 75 8.19 5.69 5.99
N ARG A 76 7.76 5.55 7.26
CA ARG A 76 6.67 4.63 7.64
C ARG A 76 5.35 4.98 6.97
N SER A 77 5.00 6.26 6.92
CA SER A 77 3.78 6.73 6.24
C SER A 77 3.81 6.40 4.75
N MET A 78 4.97 6.48 4.11
CA MET A 78 5.17 6.06 2.73
C MET A 78 5.07 4.54 2.57
N ALA A 79 5.69 3.75 3.46
CA ALA A 79 5.55 2.30 3.47
C ALA A 79 4.08 1.88 3.62
N ARG A 80 3.34 2.44 4.58
CA ARG A 80 1.89 2.19 4.74
C ARG A 80 1.10 2.50 3.47
N THR A 81 1.45 3.58 2.77
CA THR A 81 0.80 3.94 1.50
C THR A 81 1.01 2.86 0.44
N PHE A 82 2.24 2.37 0.25
CA PHE A 82 2.49 1.27 -0.69
C PHE A 82 1.81 -0.03 -0.25
N ALA A 83 1.81 -0.35 1.04
CA ALA A 83 1.10 -1.51 1.57
C ALA A 83 -0.40 -1.46 1.26
N LEU A 84 -1.04 -0.29 1.39
CA LEU A 84 -2.45 -0.11 1.03
C LEU A 84 -2.69 -0.24 -0.48
N LEU A 85 -1.82 0.33 -1.31
CA LEU A 85 -1.95 0.20 -2.77
C LEU A 85 -1.80 -1.26 -3.24
N ILE A 86 -0.90 -2.02 -2.62
CA ILE A 86 -0.75 -3.45 -2.87
C ILE A 86 -1.97 -4.21 -2.34
N ALA A 87 -2.46 -3.88 -1.14
CA ALA A 87 -3.64 -4.53 -0.57
C ALA A 87 -4.89 -4.32 -1.44
N GLU A 88 -5.09 -3.12 -1.98
CA GLU A 88 -6.26 -2.73 -2.78
C GLU A 88 -6.42 -3.57 -4.06
N ALA A 89 -5.32 -3.86 -4.77
CA ALA A 89 -5.38 -4.60 -6.03
C ALA A 89 -5.47 -6.11 -5.77
N PRO A 90 -6.47 -6.84 -6.29
CA PRO A 90 -6.58 -8.28 -6.08
C PRO A 90 -5.33 -9.03 -6.56
N ALA A 91 -4.87 -10.00 -5.78
CA ALA A 91 -3.75 -10.85 -6.19
C ALA A 91 -4.16 -11.76 -7.35
N ARG A 92 -3.35 -11.78 -8.40
CA ARG A 92 -3.59 -12.57 -9.62
C ARG A 92 -2.95 -13.95 -9.59
N ASN A 93 -2.00 -14.15 -8.68
CA ASN A 93 -1.23 -15.38 -8.53
C ASN A 93 -0.71 -15.50 -7.10
N GLU A 94 -0.12 -16.66 -6.79
CA GLU A 94 0.45 -16.97 -5.47
C GLU A 94 1.56 -16.00 -5.05
N GLN A 95 2.39 -15.54 -5.98
CA GLN A 95 3.49 -14.61 -5.68
C GLN A 95 2.96 -13.24 -5.19
N GLU A 96 1.91 -12.72 -5.80
CA GLU A 96 1.28 -11.46 -5.35
C GLU A 96 0.59 -11.64 -3.98
N LEU A 97 0.03 -12.82 -3.71
CA LEU A 97 -0.51 -13.15 -2.38
C LEU A 97 0.61 -13.24 -1.33
N GLU A 98 1.72 -13.89 -1.65
CA GLU A 98 2.89 -14.03 -0.78
C GLU A 98 3.44 -12.65 -0.36
N GLN A 99 3.48 -11.69 -1.29
CA GLN A 99 3.86 -10.31 -0.97
C GLN A 99 2.92 -9.66 0.05
N LYS A 100 1.60 -9.90 -0.03
CA LYS A 100 0.64 -9.40 0.97
C LYS A 100 0.83 -10.07 2.33
N ILE A 101 1.15 -11.37 2.34
CA ILE A 101 1.50 -12.11 3.55
C ILE A 101 2.75 -11.48 4.19
N GLU A 102 3.82 -11.26 3.42
CA GLU A 102 5.06 -10.65 3.91
C GLU A 102 4.82 -9.26 4.51
N ILE A 103 4.02 -8.42 3.84
CA ILE A 103 3.65 -7.10 4.35
C ILE A 103 2.91 -7.22 5.67
N TYR A 104 1.86 -8.06 5.74
CA TYR A 104 1.08 -8.24 6.95
C TYR A 104 1.95 -8.73 8.12
N GLU A 105 2.73 -9.78 7.91
CA GLU A 105 3.58 -10.36 8.96
C GLU A 105 4.60 -9.34 9.44
N THR A 106 5.27 -8.65 8.51
CA THR A 106 6.26 -7.62 8.85
C THR A 106 5.64 -6.50 9.68
N MET A 107 4.48 -5.98 9.27
CA MET A 107 3.81 -4.90 9.99
C MET A 107 3.24 -5.36 11.33
N ASN A 108 2.73 -6.59 11.42
CA ASN A 108 2.17 -7.15 12.64
C ASN A 108 3.24 -7.40 13.71
N PHE A 109 4.49 -7.68 13.32
CA PHE A 109 5.62 -7.85 14.24
C PHE A 109 6.44 -6.57 14.48
N LEU A 110 6.20 -5.50 13.74
CA LEU A 110 6.89 -4.23 13.94
C LEU A 110 6.41 -3.55 15.24
N PRO A 111 7.30 -3.25 16.20
CA PRO A 111 6.89 -2.68 17.49
C PRO A 111 6.11 -1.38 17.34
N GLY A 112 4.93 -1.31 17.95
CA GLY A 112 4.09 -0.11 17.95
C GLY A 112 3.29 0.12 16.66
N GLU A 113 3.46 -0.68 15.61
CA GLU A 113 2.82 -0.42 14.32
C GLU A 113 1.31 -0.64 14.38
N MET A 114 0.87 -1.67 15.11
CA MET A 114 -0.55 -1.99 15.31
C MET A 114 -1.30 -0.92 16.11
N GLU A 115 -0.60 -0.20 16.99
CA GLU A 115 -1.14 0.95 17.72
C GLU A 115 -1.15 2.23 16.86
N ARG A 116 -0.13 2.42 16.01
CA ARG A 116 0.04 3.63 15.18
C ARG A 116 -0.85 3.65 13.94
N SER A 117 -1.20 2.49 13.38
CA SER A 117 -1.89 2.42 12.10
C SER A 117 -2.90 1.27 12.03
N ARG A 118 -3.86 1.40 11.11
CA ARG A 118 -4.79 0.32 10.73
C ARG A 118 -4.39 -0.41 9.46
N THR A 119 -3.27 -0.04 8.85
CA THR A 119 -2.81 -0.62 7.57
C THR A 119 -2.65 -2.14 7.64
N ALA A 120 -2.01 -2.68 8.69
CA ALA A 120 -1.82 -4.13 8.83
C ALA A 120 -3.16 -4.90 8.83
N TYR A 121 -4.19 -4.39 9.51
CA TYR A 121 -5.53 -4.99 9.48
C TYR A 121 -6.16 -4.96 8.08
N MET A 122 -5.98 -3.86 7.32
CA MET A 122 -6.50 -3.77 5.96
C MET A 122 -5.78 -4.75 5.02
N VAL A 123 -4.46 -4.89 5.17
CA VAL A 123 -3.65 -5.86 4.42
C VAL A 123 -4.08 -7.28 4.77
N GLU A 124 -4.32 -7.59 6.05
CA GLU A 124 -4.81 -8.91 6.51
C GLU A 124 -6.14 -9.29 5.83
N ILE A 125 -7.09 -8.35 5.79
CA ILE A 125 -8.39 -8.56 5.15
C ILE A 125 -8.21 -8.85 3.64
N ALA A 126 -7.40 -8.03 2.95
CA ALA A 126 -7.13 -8.23 1.52
C ALA A 126 -6.45 -9.58 1.24
N MET A 127 -5.44 -9.92 2.05
CA MET A 127 -4.72 -11.19 2.00
C MET A 127 -5.68 -12.40 2.13
N HIS A 128 -6.61 -12.36 3.10
CA HIS A 128 -7.59 -13.44 3.26
C HIS A 128 -8.59 -13.52 2.09
N ALA A 129 -9.03 -12.38 1.55
CA ALA A 129 -9.91 -12.34 0.39
C ALA A 129 -9.23 -12.94 -0.85
N ASP A 130 -7.98 -12.56 -1.09
CA ASP A 130 -7.20 -13.06 -2.22
C ASP A 130 -6.87 -14.55 -2.10
N ALA A 131 -6.49 -15.01 -0.91
CA ALA A 131 -6.25 -16.44 -0.68
C ALA A 131 -7.52 -17.26 -0.97
N SER A 132 -8.67 -16.78 -0.50
CA SER A 132 -9.97 -17.40 -0.80
C SER A 132 -10.25 -17.45 -2.32
N ALA A 133 -10.02 -16.34 -3.03
CA ALA A 133 -10.21 -16.26 -4.48
C ALA A 133 -9.27 -17.19 -5.27
N LEU A 134 -8.05 -17.41 -4.77
CA LEU A 134 -7.07 -18.32 -5.33
C LEU A 134 -7.27 -19.79 -4.89
N GLY A 135 -8.25 -20.08 -4.03
CA GLY A 135 -8.49 -21.43 -3.50
C GLY A 135 -7.45 -21.88 -2.45
N ILE A 136 -6.71 -20.94 -1.87
CA ILE A 136 -5.65 -21.16 -0.90
C ILE A 136 -6.22 -20.99 0.52
N LYS A 137 -5.93 -21.95 1.40
CA LYS A 137 -6.31 -21.87 2.81
C LYS A 137 -5.14 -21.37 3.65
N LEU A 138 -5.21 -20.12 4.08
CA LEU A 138 -4.25 -19.57 5.04
C LEU A 138 -4.47 -20.19 6.42
N ARG A 139 -3.37 -20.45 7.12
CA ARG A 139 -3.38 -20.91 8.51
C ARG A 139 -2.42 -20.03 9.29
N LYS A 140 -2.84 -19.63 10.49
CA LYS A 140 -1.95 -18.96 11.43
C LYS A 140 -1.00 -20.01 12.01
N GLU A 141 0.29 -19.84 11.78
CA GLU A 141 1.29 -20.64 12.49
C GLU A 141 1.23 -20.29 13.99
N PRO A 142 1.29 -21.29 14.89
CA PRO A 142 1.44 -21.02 16.31
C PRO A 142 2.73 -20.25 16.53
N VAL A 143 2.65 -19.10 17.22
CA VAL A 143 3.86 -18.42 17.69
C VAL A 143 4.55 -19.38 18.66
N ALA A 144 5.77 -19.83 18.32
CA ALA A 144 6.57 -20.63 19.22
C ALA A 144 6.80 -19.82 20.50
N THR A 145 6.06 -20.13 21.56
CA THR A 145 6.39 -19.64 22.90
C THR A 145 7.71 -20.29 23.27
N GLY A 146 8.82 -19.58 23.06
CA GLY A 146 10.13 -20.02 23.51
C GLY A 146 10.04 -20.37 24.99
N SER A 147 10.23 -21.66 25.28
CA SER A 147 10.44 -22.18 26.63
C SER A 147 11.81 -21.72 27.13
N GLY A 148 11.92 -20.43 27.42
CA GLY A 148 13.02 -19.83 28.19
C GLY A 148 12.77 -20.04 29.67
N GLY A 149 12.81 -21.29 30.12
CA GLY A 149 12.92 -21.59 31.55
C GLY A 149 14.24 -21.04 32.06
N VAL A 150 14.17 -19.96 32.85
CA VAL A 150 15.29 -19.51 33.66
C VAL A 150 15.38 -20.46 34.87
N GLN A 151 16.39 -21.33 34.86
CA GLN A 151 17.03 -21.79 36.09
C GLN A 151 18.21 -20.88 36.39
#